data_AF-A0A529HP94-F1
#
_entry.id   AF-A0A529HP94-F1
#
_cell.length_a   1.000
_cell.length_b   1.000
_cell.length_c   1.000
_cell.angle_alpha   90.00
_cell.angle_beta   90.00
_cell.angle_gamma   90.00
#
_symmetry.space_group_name_H-M   'P 1'
#
loop_
_entity.id
_entity.type
_entity.pdbx_description
1 polymer ?
#
loop_
_entity_poly.entity_id
_entity_poly.type
_entity_poly.pdbx_seq_one_letter_code
_entity_poly.pdbx_strand_id
1 'polypeptide(L)'
;MSRSITRHGSILSDIGYYVLALMATAFFAFPIVWMTLSSLKSDVDIAAYPPKWIFAPTLESYRKLFTELNAMDALINSAFIVCLATLFAMIAGTLAAYGLARFDVKNKNFIAFEVLSIRMLPPMVSVIP
;
A
#
# COMPACT_ATOMS: atom_id res chain seq x y z
N MET A 1 33.67 13.57 2.35
CA MET A 1 33.13 14.72 3.11
C MET A 1 31.94 14.24 3.93
N SER A 2 32.21 13.60 5.06
CA SER A 2 31.21 12.94 5.92
C SER A 2 30.68 13.96 6.93
N ARG A 3 29.40 14.32 6.84
CA ARG A 3 28.76 15.22 7.81
C ARG A 3 28.44 14.43 9.08
N SER A 4 29.22 14.66 10.13
CA SER A 4 28.92 14.24 11.50
C SER A 4 27.63 14.90 11.96
N ILE A 5 26.54 14.13 12.03
CA ILE A 5 25.30 14.55 12.69
C ILE A 5 25.51 14.34 14.19
N THR A 6 26.24 15.24 14.84
CA THR A 6 26.21 15.37 16.29
C THR A 6 24.98 16.18 16.68
N ARG A 7 23.82 15.54 16.66
CA ARG A 7 22.62 16.06 17.32
C ARG A 7 22.84 15.93 18.83
N HIS A 8 23.28 17.02 19.46
CA HIS A 8 23.18 17.18 20.92
C HIS A 8 21.72 17.52 21.25
N GLY A 9 20.82 16.56 21.03
CA GLY A 9 19.47 16.62 21.58
C GLY A 9 19.58 16.31 23.07
N SER A 10 18.95 17.10 23.92
CA SER A 10 18.77 16.70 25.32
C SER A 10 18.07 15.34 25.36
N ILE A 11 18.42 14.45 26.30
CA ILE A 11 17.76 13.14 26.45
C ILE A 11 16.22 13.28 26.48
N LEU A 12 15.72 14.41 27.01
CA LEU A 12 14.31 14.78 27.04
C LEU A 12 13.68 14.99 25.65
N SER A 13 14.39 15.58 24.69
CA SER A 13 13.91 15.77 23.31
C SER A 13 13.88 14.46 22.52
N ASP A 14 14.83 13.56 22.80
CA ASP A 14 14.87 12.24 22.16
C ASP A 14 13.73 11.36 22.67
N ILE A 15 13.48 11.35 23.99
CA ILE A 15 12.32 10.67 24.59
C ILE A 15 11.02 11.20 23.99
N GLY A 16 10.89 12.53 23.85
CA GLY A 16 9.71 13.14 23.21
C GLY A 16 9.49 12.67 21.78
N TYR A 17 10.56 12.56 20.98
CA TYR A 17 10.49 12.04 19.61
C TYR A 17 10.07 10.57 19.57
N TYR A 18 10.62 9.72 20.43
CA TYR A 18 10.25 8.30 20.48
C TYR A 18 8.80 8.11 20.94
N VAL A 19 8.32 8.88 21.91
CA VAL A 19 6.92 8.83 22.36
C VAL A 19 5.98 9.25 21.23
N LEU A 20 6.30 10.34 20.52
CA LEU A 20 5.51 10.79 19.37
C LEU A 20 5.49 9.74 18.24
N ALA A 21 6.66 9.16 17.92
CA ALA A 21 6.76 8.11 16.93
C ALA A 21 5.92 6.88 17.31
N LEU A 22 5.97 6.46 18.57
CA LEU A 22 5.21 5.32 19.08
C LEU A 22 3.70 5.59 19.05
N MET A 23 3.27 6.79 19.42
CA MET A 23 1.87 7.20 19.31
C MET A 23 1.38 7.20 17.85
N ALA A 24 2.16 7.74 16.93
CA ALA A 24 1.84 7.73 15.50
C ALA A 24 1.74 6.30 14.97
N THR A 25 2.71 5.44 15.30
CA THR A 25 2.68 4.02 14.92
C THR A 25 1.44 3.33 15.49
N ALA A 26 1.11 3.53 16.77
CA ALA A 26 -0.08 2.94 17.38
C ALA A 26 -1.38 3.38 16.67
N PHE A 27 -1.48 4.67 16.33
CA PHE A 27 -2.64 5.21 15.62
C PHE A 27 -2.80 4.61 14.22
N PHE A 28 -1.72 4.51 13.44
CA PHE A 28 -1.78 3.91 12.09
C PHE A 28 -1.86 2.39 12.09
N ALA A 29 -1.34 1.71 13.12
CA ALA A 29 -1.45 0.27 13.29
C ALA A 29 -2.84 -0.16 13.80
N PHE A 30 -3.57 0.73 14.48
CA PHE A 30 -4.90 0.44 15.02
C PHE A 30 -5.86 -0.20 14.01
N PRO A 31 -6.11 0.37 12.80
CA PRO A 31 -7.02 -0.25 11.83
C PRO A 31 -6.53 -1.62 11.34
N ILE A 32 -5.20 -1.82 11.24
CA ILE A 32 -4.62 -3.11 10.84
C ILE A 32 -4.92 -4.15 11.91
N VAL A 33 -4.63 -3.84 13.18
CA VAL A 33 -4.92 -4.73 14.32
C VAL A 33 -6.42 -5.03 14.40
N TRP A 34 -7.27 -4.03 14.21
CA TRP A 34 -8.72 -4.21 14.19
C TRP A 34 -9.20 -5.14 13.07
N MET A 35 -8.62 -4.99 11.88
CA MET A 35 -8.95 -5.84 10.73
C MET A 35 -8.49 -7.29 10.96
N THR A 36 -7.32 -7.49 11.56
CA THR A 36 -6.81 -8.83 11.91
C THR A 36 -7.64 -9.50 13.02
N LEU A 37 -8.08 -8.74 14.03
CA LEU A 37 -8.99 -9.28 15.04
C LEU A 37 -10.34 -9.65 14.42
N SER A 38 -10.85 -8.81 13.51
CA SER A 38 -12.11 -9.07 12.82
C SER A 38 -12.05 -10.28 11.90
N SER A 39 -10.91 -10.56 11.25
CA SER A 39 -10.77 -11.74 10.38
C SER A 39 -10.74 -13.08 11.13
N LEU A 40 -10.57 -13.06 12.45
CA LEU A 40 -10.59 -14.23 13.34
C LEU A 40 -11.90 -14.39 14.10
N LYS A 41 -12.87 -13.50 13.91
CA LYS A 41 -14.21 -13.58 14.52
C LYS A 41 -15.13 -14.47 13.68
N SER A 42 -16.09 -15.12 14.34
CA SER A 42 -17.19 -15.81 13.65
C SER A 42 -18.09 -14.81 12.92
N ASP A 43 -18.79 -15.25 11.87
CA ASP A 43 -19.76 -14.40 11.13
C ASP A 43 -20.81 -13.78 12.07
N VAL A 44 -21.21 -14.51 13.12
CA VAL A 44 -22.17 -14.06 14.14
C VAL A 44 -21.56 -12.99 15.05
N ASP A 45 -20.28 -13.12 15.42
CA ASP A 45 -19.59 -12.14 16.28
C ASP A 45 -19.17 -10.87 15.53
N ILE A 46 -19.00 -10.94 14.22
CA ILE A 46 -18.78 -9.77 13.34
C ILE A 46 -20.07 -8.95 13.22
N ALA A 47 -21.22 -9.61 13.11
CA ALA A 47 -22.54 -8.97 12.98
C ALA A 47 -23.12 -8.47 14.32
N ALA A 48 -22.49 -8.81 15.46
CA ALA A 48 -22.97 -8.43 16.79
C ALA A 48 -22.78 -6.93 17.09
N TYR A 49 -23.80 -6.31 17.69
CA TYR A 49 -23.75 -4.94 18.21
C TYR A 49 -24.06 -4.94 19.72
N PRO A 50 -23.17 -4.43 20.59
CA PRO A 50 -21.89 -3.78 20.32
C PRO A 50 -20.76 -4.76 19.91
N PRO A 51 -19.68 -4.27 19.23
CA PRO A 51 -18.57 -5.11 18.80
C PRO A 51 -17.90 -5.83 19.98
N LYS A 52 -17.85 -7.16 19.93
CA LYS A 52 -17.17 -7.95 20.96
C LYS A 52 -15.65 -7.84 20.79
N TRP A 53 -14.97 -7.41 21.85
CA TRP A 53 -13.50 -7.37 21.92
C TRP A 53 -12.91 -8.72 22.34
N ILE A 54 -13.66 -9.49 23.14
CA ILE A 54 -13.30 -10.84 23.58
C ILE A 54 -14.17 -11.83 22.78
N PHE A 55 -13.53 -12.71 22.03
CA PHE A 55 -14.17 -13.71 21.19
C PHE A 55 -13.31 -14.98 21.16
N ALA A 56 -13.92 -16.11 20.82
CA ALA A 56 -13.17 -17.33 20.53
C ALA A 56 -12.60 -17.22 19.11
N PRO A 57 -11.27 -17.21 18.92
CA PRO A 57 -10.69 -17.10 17.58
C PRO A 57 -11.05 -18.33 16.75
N THR A 58 -11.59 -18.11 15.55
CA THR A 58 -11.94 -19.18 14.61
C THR A 58 -11.19 -19.02 13.29
N LEU A 59 -10.94 -20.15 12.62
CA LEU A 59 -10.34 -20.20 11.27
C LEU A 59 -11.36 -20.56 10.20
N GLU A 60 -12.64 -20.53 10.54
CA GLU A 60 -13.74 -20.92 9.65
C GLU A 60 -13.82 -20.01 8.43
N SER A 61 -13.72 -18.69 8.62
CA SER A 61 -13.71 -17.70 7.54
C SER A 61 -12.54 -17.92 6.57
N TYR A 62 -11.36 -18.31 7.08
CA TYR A 62 -10.22 -18.69 6.23
C TYR A 62 -10.48 -19.99 5.47
N ARG A 63 -11.04 -21.02 6.13
CA ARG A 63 -11.39 -22.27 5.45
C ARG A 63 -12.39 -22.02 4.32
N LYS A 64 -13.43 -21.25 4.59
CA LYS A 64 -14.46 -20.85 3.61
C LYS A 64 -13.84 -20.09 2.44
N LEU A 65 -12.93 -19.16 2.71
CA LEU A 65 -12.20 -18.40 1.70
C LEU A 65 -11.42 -19.30 0.72
N PHE A 66 -10.73 -20.32 1.22
CA PHE A 66 -9.95 -21.22 0.36
C PHE A 66 -10.75 -22.36 -0.28
N THR A 67 -11.89 -22.76 0.30
CA THR A 67 -12.69 -23.89 -0.20
C THR A 67 -13.88 -23.48 -1.06
N GLU A 68 -14.55 -22.37 -0.74
CA GLU A 68 -15.76 -21.93 -1.45
C GLU A 68 -15.49 -20.78 -2.43
N LEU A 69 -14.51 -19.92 -2.11
CA LEU A 69 -14.26 -18.69 -2.87
C LEU A 69 -13.03 -18.78 -3.80
N ASN A 70 -12.42 -19.96 -3.95
CA ASN A 70 -11.23 -20.20 -4.79
C ASN A 70 -10.13 -19.13 -4.60
N ALA A 71 -9.92 -18.69 -3.36
CA ALA A 71 -9.02 -17.57 -3.08
C ALA A 71 -7.58 -17.82 -3.54
N MET A 72 -7.13 -19.08 -3.59
CA MET A 72 -5.80 -19.43 -4.09
C MET A 72 -5.64 -19.04 -5.57
N ASP A 73 -6.63 -19.35 -6.40
CA ASP A 73 -6.60 -18.99 -7.82
C ASP A 73 -6.66 -17.48 -8.00
N ALA A 74 -7.48 -16.79 -7.21
CA ALA A 74 -7.56 -15.33 -7.24
C ALA A 74 -6.21 -14.68 -6.86
N LEU A 75 -5.52 -15.21 -5.85
CA LEU A 75 -4.21 -14.73 -5.41
C LEU A 75 -3.14 -14.97 -6.47
N ILE A 76 -3.09 -16.18 -7.06
CA ILE A 76 -2.13 -16.52 -8.11
C ILE A 76 -2.35 -15.67 -9.36
N ASN A 77 -3.60 -15.54 -9.81
CA ASN A 77 -3.94 -14.71 -10.97
C ASN A 77 -3.55 -13.25 -10.74
N SER A 78 -3.88 -12.68 -9.57
CA SER A 78 -3.54 -11.30 -9.24
C SER A 78 -2.03 -11.09 -9.16
N ALA A 79 -1.31 -12.00 -8.50
CA ALA A 79 0.16 -11.93 -8.40
C ALA A 79 0.81 -12.02 -9.78
N PHE A 80 0.36 -12.95 -10.62
CA PHE A 80 0.87 -13.12 -11.99
C PHE A 80 0.63 -11.87 -12.85
N ILE A 81 -0.60 -11.34 -12.84
CA ILE A 81 -0.97 -10.14 -13.60
C ILE A 81 -0.14 -8.93 -13.13
N VAL A 82 -0.05 -8.69 -11.82
CA VAL A 82 0.70 -7.54 -11.27
C VAL A 82 2.19 -7.65 -11.57
N CYS A 83 2.78 -8.84 -11.43
CA CYS A 83 4.20 -9.05 -11.76
C CYS A 83 4.48 -8.75 -13.23
N LEU A 84 3.69 -9.30 -14.15
CA LEU A 84 3.87 -9.04 -15.58
C LEU A 84 3.62 -7.57 -15.93
N ALA A 85 2.54 -6.99 -15.44
CA ALA A 85 2.21 -5.59 -15.70
C ALA A 85 3.32 -4.66 -15.21
N THR A 86 3.84 -4.89 -14.00
CA THR A 86 4.94 -4.11 -13.42
C THR A 86 6.23 -4.28 -14.22
N LEU A 87 6.56 -5.51 -14.62
CA LEU A 87 7.75 -5.80 -15.42
C LEU A 87 7.72 -5.04 -16.75
N PHE A 88 6.62 -5.17 -17.51
CA PHE A 88 6.48 -4.48 -18.79
C PHE A 88 6.44 -2.95 -18.62
N ALA A 89 5.73 -2.45 -17.61
CA ALA A 89 5.68 -1.02 -17.31
C ALA A 89 7.06 -0.46 -16.93
N MET A 90 7.86 -1.20 -16.16
CA MET A 90 9.22 -0.81 -15.81
C MET A 90 10.14 -0.80 -17.02
N ILE A 91 10.10 -1.83 -17.87
CA ILE A 91 10.93 -1.88 -19.09
C ILE A 91 10.57 -0.70 -20.00
N ALA A 92 9.29 -0.58 -20.40
CA ALA A 92 8.84 0.48 -21.29
C ALA A 92 9.08 1.88 -20.69
N GLY A 93 8.73 2.06 -19.42
CA GLY A 93 8.89 3.33 -18.71
C GLY A 93 10.34 3.75 -18.56
N THR A 94 11.25 2.81 -18.26
CA THR A 94 12.68 3.12 -18.10
C THR A 94 13.32 3.47 -19.44
N LEU A 95 13.00 2.74 -20.52
CA LEU A 95 13.50 3.06 -21.86
C LEU A 95 13.01 4.45 -22.32
N ALA A 96 11.72 4.75 -22.12
CA ALA A 96 11.15 6.05 -22.46
C ALA A 96 11.78 7.19 -21.65
N ALA A 97 11.91 7.01 -20.32
CA ALA A 97 12.52 7.99 -19.43
C ALA A 97 14.00 8.23 -19.77
N TYR A 98 14.76 7.17 -20.06
CA TYR A 98 16.16 7.28 -20.47
C TYR A 98 16.29 8.05 -21.79
N GLY A 99 15.43 7.76 -22.76
CA GLY A 99 15.40 8.46 -24.04
C GLY A 99 15.21 9.97 -23.86
N LEU A 100 14.23 10.35 -23.03
CA LEU A 100 13.91 11.75 -22.74
C LEU A 100 15.00 12.47 -21.91
N ALA A 101 15.67 11.75 -21.02
CA ALA A 101 16.69 12.31 -20.14
C ALA A 101 18.05 12.51 -20.82
N ARG A 102 18.42 11.63 -21.77
CA ARG A 102 19.76 11.62 -22.37
C ARG A 102 19.85 12.21 -23.77
N PHE A 103 18.82 12.09 -24.59
CA PHE A 103 18.82 12.62 -25.95
C PHE A 103 18.14 13.99 -26.02
N ASP A 104 18.54 14.81 -27.00
CA ASP A 104 17.90 16.10 -27.22
C ASP A 104 16.63 15.94 -28.07
N VAL A 105 15.57 15.45 -27.41
CA VAL A 105 14.27 15.22 -28.03
C VAL A 105 13.56 16.56 -28.22
N LYS A 106 13.06 16.81 -29.44
CA LYS A 106 12.29 18.01 -29.76
C LYS A 106 11.05 18.08 -28.84
N ASN A 107 10.81 19.24 -28.24
CA ASN A 107 9.69 19.50 -27.32
C ASN A 107 9.63 18.56 -26.08
N LYS A 108 10.79 18.09 -25.57
CA LYS A 108 10.87 17.21 -24.39
C LYS A 108 10.05 17.63 -23.17
N ASN A 109 9.97 18.93 -22.89
CA ASN A 109 9.19 19.47 -21.76
C ASN A 109 7.68 19.29 -21.97
N PHE A 110 7.19 19.45 -23.20
CA PHE A 110 5.78 19.25 -23.52
C PHE A 110 5.41 17.77 -23.38
N ILE A 111 6.25 16.86 -23.88
CA ILE A 111 6.03 15.41 -23.75
C ILE A 111 6.00 14.99 -22.27
N ALA A 112 6.94 15.49 -21.46
CA ALA A 112 6.95 15.22 -20.02
C ALA A 112 5.68 15.75 -19.32
N PHE A 113 5.23 16.95 -19.71
CA PHE A 113 4.02 17.57 -19.17
C PHE A 113 2.76 16.78 -19.52
N GLU A 114 2.63 16.30 -20.76
CA GLU A 114 1.51 15.46 -21.20
C GLU A 114 1.47 14.13 -20.43
N VAL A 115 2.61 13.45 -20.28
CA VAL A 115 2.70 12.21 -19.51
C VAL A 115 2.29 12.45 -18.05
N LEU A 116 2.73 13.54 -17.44
CA LEU A 116 2.34 13.89 -16.07
C LEU A 116 0.84 14.18 -15.98
N SER A 117 0.30 14.95 -16.93
CA SER A 117 -1.11 15.33 -16.98
C SER A 117 -2.03 14.11 -17.05
N ILE A 118 -1.70 13.12 -17.90
CA ILE A 118 -2.45 11.86 -18.01
C ILE A 118 -2.41 11.08 -16.68
N ARG A 119 -1.28 11.08 -15.96
CA ARG A 119 -1.15 10.37 -14.67
C ARG A 119 -1.89 11.03 -13.51
N MET A 120 -2.27 12.30 -13.65
CA MET A 120 -3.08 13.02 -12.67
C MET A 120 -4.59 12.82 -12.89
N LEU A 121 -5.00 12.21 -14.02
CA LEU A 121 -6.40 11.91 -14.28
C LEU A 121 -6.94 10.90 -13.24
N PRO A 122 -8.12 11.14 -12.66
CA PRO A 122 -8.70 10.22 -11.70
C PRO A 122 -9.02 8.87 -12.39
N PRO A 123 -8.63 7.72 -11.81
CA PRO A 123 -8.88 6.42 -12.40
C PRO A 123 -10.37 6.14 -12.68
N MET A 124 -11.27 6.70 -11.87
CA MET A 124 -12.73 6.54 -12.06
C MET A 124 -13.22 7.07 -13.41
N VAL A 125 -12.63 8.15 -13.93
CA VAL A 125 -13.06 8.76 -15.21
C VAL A 125 -12.73 7.84 -16.40
N SER A 126 -11.77 6.93 -16.23
CA SER A 126 -11.37 5.95 -17.26
C SER A 126 -12.26 4.70 -17.30
N VAL A 127 -12.99 4.41 -16.22
CA VAL A 127 -13.75 3.15 -16.06
C VAL A 127 -15.19 3.28 -16.58
N ILE A 128 -15.77 4.47 -16.56
CA ILE A 128 -17.14 4.72 -17.05
C ILE A 128 -17.05 5.07 -18.54
N PRO A 129 -17.69 4.30 -19.45
CA PRO A 129 -17.62 4.52 -20.89
C PRO A 129 -18.35 5.79 -21.35
#